data_AF-A0A8C3X6Q2-F1
#
_entry.id   AF-A0A8C3X6Q2-F1
#
_cell.length_a   1.000
_cell.length_b   1.000
_cell.length_c   1.000
_cell.angle_alpha   90.00
_cell.angle_beta   90.00
_cell.angle_gamma   90.00
#
_symmetry.space_group_name_H-M   'P 1'
#
loop_
_entity.id
_entity.type
_entity.pdbx_description
1 polymer ?
#
loop_
_entity_poly.entity_id
_entity_poly.type
_entity_poly.pdbx_seq_one_letter_code
_entity_poly.pdbx_strand_id
1 'polypeptide(L)'
;LYVLFSTLMHFSSHISSLVFSAWALQQSPDTAVRVGDTVTLECSASGKLFLNMYWYKLPVEKDARMQLVVYSVESRKADIEEEFRHRFQSNGTKNNRLSVKIQPVLLNDTGTYFCAEQDPQ
;
A
#
# COMPACT_ATOMS: atom_id res chain seq x y z
N LEU A 1 -16.07 14.39 -7.74
CA LEU A 1 -14.96 14.62 -6.77
C LEU A 1 -13.95 13.48 -6.92
N TYR A 2 -12.66 13.78 -6.80
CA TYR A 2 -11.56 12.81 -6.89
C TYR A 2 -10.90 12.59 -5.52
N VAL A 3 -10.33 11.41 -5.32
CA VAL A 3 -9.59 10.95 -4.14
C VAL A 3 -8.15 10.71 -4.58
N LEU A 4 -7.18 11.26 -3.84
CA LEU A 4 -5.76 11.11 -4.10
C LEU A 4 -5.18 9.99 -3.23
N PHE A 5 -4.51 9.06 -3.89
CA PHE A 5 -3.62 8.07 -3.28
C PHE A 5 -2.21 8.50 -3.61
N SER A 6 -1.46 9.05 -2.65
CA SER A 6 -0.05 9.44 -2.86
C SER A 6 0.90 8.41 -2.25
N THR A 7 2.11 8.31 -2.79
CA THR A 7 3.15 7.34 -2.43
C THR A 7 4.53 7.98 -2.26
N LEU A 8 4.65 9.28 -2.53
CA LEU A 8 5.91 10.04 -2.45
C LEU A 8 6.14 10.64 -1.05
N MET A 9 7.26 10.25 -0.42
CA MET A 9 7.98 11.18 0.46
C MET A 9 8.84 12.08 -0.44
N HIS A 10 8.58 13.39 -0.46
CA HIS A 10 9.41 14.35 -1.20
C HIS A 10 10.83 14.40 -0.59
N PHE A 11 11.76 13.61 -1.13
CA PHE A 11 13.20 13.84 -1.00
C PHE A 11 13.74 14.29 -2.35
N SER A 12 14.13 15.56 -2.45
CA SER A 12 14.88 16.06 -3.60
C SER A 12 16.29 15.46 -3.55
N SER A 13 16.69 14.69 -4.56
CA SER A 13 18.09 14.28 -4.74
C SER A 13 18.38 13.97 -6.20
N HIS A 14 19.28 14.76 -6.80
CA HIS A 14 20.00 14.36 -8.02
C HIS A 14 21.01 13.27 -7.63
N ILE A 15 20.79 12.03 -8.05
CA ILE A 15 21.78 10.95 -7.91
C ILE A 15 21.92 10.20 -9.23
N SER A 16 23.16 10.09 -9.71
CA SER A 16 23.56 9.34 -10.89
C SER A 16 23.34 7.84 -10.72
N SER A 17 23.02 7.18 -11.83
CA SER A 17 22.79 5.74 -11.98
C SER A 17 23.80 4.86 -11.23
N LEU A 18 23.36 4.31 -10.10
CA LEU A 18 23.88 3.08 -9.51
C LEU A 18 22.67 2.24 -9.12
N VAL A 19 22.29 1.30 -9.98
CA VAL A 19 21.23 0.33 -9.69
C VAL A 19 21.85 -0.71 -8.75
N PHE A 20 21.86 -0.41 -7.45
CA PHE A 20 22.02 -1.45 -6.45
C PHE A 20 20.73 -2.27 -6.48
N SER A 21 20.84 -3.58 -6.72
CA SER A 21 19.75 -4.54 -6.46
C SER A 21 19.57 -4.68 -4.95
N ALA A 22 19.11 -3.60 -4.33
CA ALA A 22 18.56 -3.59 -3.00
C ALA A 22 17.18 -4.26 -3.05
N TRP A 23 16.81 -4.90 -1.95
CA TRP A 23 15.43 -5.27 -1.67
C TRP A 23 14.58 -4.02 -1.84
N ALA A 24 13.67 -4.06 -2.82
CA ALA A 24 12.92 -2.89 -3.22
C ALA A 24 11.44 -3.27 -3.28
N LEU A 25 10.65 -2.54 -2.50
CA LEU A 25 9.21 -2.54 -2.65
C LEU A 25 8.84 -1.64 -3.82
N GLN A 26 8.02 -2.17 -4.71
CA GLN A 26 7.41 -1.43 -5.81
C GLN A 26 5.90 -1.43 -5.61
N GLN A 27 5.33 -0.23 -5.53
CA GLN A 27 3.89 -0.03 -5.31
C GLN A 27 3.25 0.76 -6.45
N SER A 28 1.92 0.75 -6.53
CA SER A 28 1.14 1.56 -7.48
C SER A 28 1.55 3.04 -7.42
N PRO A 29 1.60 3.75 -8.55
CA PRO A 29 1.91 5.18 -8.56
C PRO A 29 0.76 6.01 -7.99
N ASP A 30 1.07 7.28 -7.74
CA ASP A 30 0.07 8.26 -7.30
C ASP A 30 -1.11 8.30 -8.27
N THR A 31 -2.32 8.17 -7.74
CA THR A 31 -3.54 8.05 -8.56
C THR A 31 -4.67 8.92 -8.00
N ALA A 32 -5.39 9.58 -8.90
CA ALA A 32 -6.63 10.29 -8.62
C ALA A 32 -7.83 9.46 -9.10
N VAL A 33 -8.73 9.08 -8.18
CA VAL A 33 -9.87 8.18 -8.47
C VAL A 33 -11.17 8.90 -8.17
N ARG A 34 -12.20 8.73 -9.00
CA ARG A 34 -13.51 9.34 -8.74
C ARG A 34 -14.20 8.63 -7.56
N VAL A 35 -14.85 9.40 -6.70
CA VAL A 35 -15.71 8.85 -5.63
C VAL A 35 -16.76 7.90 -6.22
N GLY A 36 -16.95 6.75 -5.58
CA GLY A 36 -17.86 5.68 -6.04
C GLY A 36 -17.20 4.64 -6.94
N ASP A 37 -16.06 4.96 -7.56
CA ASP A 37 -15.32 4.02 -8.41
C ASP A 37 -14.54 3.00 -7.56
N THR A 38 -13.80 2.13 -8.24
CA THR A 38 -12.92 1.11 -7.67
C THR A 38 -11.47 1.47 -7.95
N VAL A 39 -10.60 1.23 -6.97
CA VAL A 39 -9.15 1.25 -7.17
C VAL A 39 -8.52 0.01 -6.56
N THR A 40 -7.43 -0.45 -7.18
CA THR A 40 -6.57 -1.47 -6.59
C THR A 40 -5.18 -0.90 -6.40
N LEU A 41 -4.71 -0.88 -5.16
CA LEU A 41 -3.33 -0.59 -4.82
C LEU A 41 -2.55 -1.89 -4.88
N GLU A 42 -1.48 -1.92 -5.68
CA GLU A 42 -0.62 -3.08 -5.87
C GLU A 42 0.72 -2.82 -5.19
N CYS A 43 1.25 -3.83 -4.51
CA CYS A 43 2.62 -3.81 -4.00
C CYS A 43 3.31 -5.12 -4.33
N SER A 44 4.58 -5.05 -4.71
CA SER A 44 5.44 -6.19 -4.95
C SER A 44 6.83 -5.98 -4.38
N ALA A 45 7.39 -6.99 -3.73
CA ALA A 45 8.76 -6.98 -3.27
C ALA A 45 9.68 -7.80 -4.19
N SER A 46 10.91 -7.33 -4.38
CA SER A 46 11.99 -8.12 -4.99
C SER A 46 12.71 -8.95 -3.92
N GLY A 47 12.86 -10.26 -4.13
CA GLY A 47 13.68 -11.12 -3.25
C GLY A 47 12.98 -12.40 -2.75
N LYS A 48 13.36 -12.90 -1.57
CA LYS A 48 12.89 -14.18 -0.98
C LYS A 48 11.37 -14.19 -0.75
N LEU A 49 10.79 -15.39 -0.75
CA LEU A 49 9.34 -15.65 -0.68
C LEU A 49 8.73 -15.58 0.74
N PHE A 50 9.54 -15.36 1.78
CA PHE A 50 9.08 -15.42 3.17
C PHE A 50 8.75 -14.02 3.71
N LEU A 51 7.87 -13.31 3.02
CA LEU A 51 7.57 -11.92 3.33
C LEU A 51 6.21 -11.78 3.97
N ASN A 52 6.23 -11.19 5.16
CA ASN A 52 5.06 -10.56 5.76
C ASN A 52 4.93 -9.19 5.11
N MET A 53 3.81 -8.93 4.45
CA MET A 53 3.57 -7.65 3.77
C MET A 53 2.42 -6.89 4.41
N TYR A 54 2.49 -5.58 4.29
CA TYR A 54 1.58 -4.64 4.93
C TYR A 54 1.19 -3.54 3.97
N TRP A 55 -0.03 -3.03 4.13
CA TRP A 55 -0.38 -1.70 3.67
C TRP A 55 -0.73 -0.82 4.85
N TYR A 56 -0.18 0.39 4.84
CA TYR A 56 -0.53 1.45 5.75
C TYR A 56 -1.17 2.61 5.01
N LYS A 57 -2.00 3.36 5.72
CA LYS A 57 -2.57 4.63 5.27
C LYS A 57 -2.18 5.74 6.24
N LEU A 58 -1.73 6.86 5.70
CA LEU A 58 -1.59 8.13 6.42
C LEU A 58 -2.67 9.09 5.91
N PRO A 59 -3.72 9.36 6.70
CA PRO A 59 -4.75 10.35 6.35
C PRO A 59 -4.18 11.76 6.17
N VAL A 60 -4.88 12.61 5.41
CA VAL A 60 -4.48 14.02 5.13
C VAL A 60 -4.69 14.95 6.34
N GLU A 61 -5.39 14.50 7.37
CA GLU A 61 -5.71 15.30 8.55
C GLU A 61 -4.44 15.72 9.31
N LYS A 62 -4.48 16.91 9.91
CA LYS A 62 -3.39 17.38 10.79
C LYS A 62 -3.28 16.44 11.99
N ASP A 63 -2.06 16.06 12.34
CA ASP A 63 -1.74 15.13 13.44
C ASP A 63 -2.27 13.69 13.23
N ALA A 64 -2.59 13.33 11.97
CA ALA A 64 -2.97 11.97 11.61
C ALA A 64 -1.85 10.98 11.92
N ARG A 65 -2.25 9.79 12.37
CA ARG A 65 -1.36 8.66 12.62
C ARG A 65 -1.44 7.67 11.47
N MET A 66 -0.34 6.96 11.25
CA MET A 66 -0.30 5.85 10.31
C MET A 66 -1.23 4.73 10.81
N GLN A 67 -2.12 4.28 9.93
CA GLN A 67 -3.11 3.23 10.19
C GLN A 67 -2.71 1.98 9.41
N LEU A 68 -2.68 0.82 10.06
CA LEU A 68 -2.57 -0.46 9.36
C LEU A 68 -3.89 -0.69 8.61
N VAL A 69 -3.81 -1.05 7.33
CA VAL A 69 -4.99 -1.32 6.49
C VAL A 69 -5.15 -2.82 6.33
N VAL A 70 -4.06 -3.48 5.91
CA VAL A 70 -4.02 -4.92 5.73
C VAL A 70 -2.64 -5.45 6.08
N TYR A 71 -2.65 -6.65 6.63
CA TYR A 71 -1.49 -7.49 6.83
C TYR A 71 -1.71 -8.84 6.16
N SER A 72 -0.67 -9.43 5.58
CA SER A 72 -0.72 -10.81 5.14
C SER A 72 0.65 -11.46 5.11
N VAL A 73 0.68 -12.70 5.57
CA VAL A 73 1.78 -13.65 5.36
C VAL A 73 1.60 -14.30 3.98
N GLU A 74 2.70 -14.58 3.28
CA GLU A 74 2.70 -15.34 2.02
C GLU A 74 1.82 -16.59 2.10
N SER A 75 0.97 -16.79 1.09
CA SER A 75 0.04 -17.91 0.97
C SER A 75 -1.01 -18.05 2.10
N ARG A 76 -1.17 -17.04 2.95
CA ARG A 76 -2.25 -16.96 3.95
C ARG A 76 -3.33 -15.97 3.53
N LYS A 77 -4.47 -16.01 4.24
CA LYS A 77 -5.51 -14.99 4.10
C LYS A 77 -5.00 -13.66 4.63
N ALA A 78 -5.46 -12.57 4.01
CA ALA A 78 -5.22 -11.23 4.49
C ALA A 78 -6.04 -10.93 5.75
N ASP A 79 -5.40 -10.28 6.71
CA ASP A 79 -6.03 -9.68 7.88
C ASP A 79 -6.23 -8.19 7.59
N ILE A 80 -7.47 -7.79 7.35
CA ILE A 80 -7.86 -6.39 7.13
C ILE A 80 -8.34 -5.81 8.45
N GLU A 81 -7.86 -4.63 8.81
CA GLU A 81 -8.26 -3.93 10.05
C GLU A 81 -9.75 -3.56 10.02
N GLU A 82 -10.38 -3.60 11.20
CA GLU A 82 -11.84 -3.58 11.35
C GLU A 82 -12.51 -2.39 10.64
N GLU A 83 -11.91 -1.20 10.75
CA GLU A 83 -12.41 0.03 10.16
C GLU A 83 -12.42 0.02 8.62
N PHE A 84 -11.64 -0.87 7.99
CA PHE A 84 -11.54 -0.98 6.52
C PHE A 84 -12.35 -2.14 5.94
N ARG A 85 -12.67 -3.17 6.74
CA ARG A 85 -13.24 -4.47 6.28
C ARG A 85 -14.48 -4.37 5.37
N HIS A 86 -15.30 -3.33 5.53
CA HIS A 86 -16.54 -3.18 4.76
C HIS A 86 -16.33 -2.87 3.27
N ARG A 87 -15.23 -2.20 2.91
CA ARG A 87 -14.99 -1.72 1.54
C ARG A 87 -13.64 -2.12 0.97
N PHE A 88 -12.70 -2.49 1.84
CA PHE A 88 -11.37 -2.92 1.47
C PHE A 88 -11.35 -4.45 1.36
N GLN A 89 -10.71 -4.94 0.31
CA GLN A 89 -10.63 -6.37 0.00
C GLN A 89 -9.21 -6.72 -0.42
N SER A 90 -8.71 -7.86 0.04
CA SER A 90 -7.41 -8.39 -0.35
C SER A 90 -7.47 -9.91 -0.43
N ASN A 91 -6.75 -10.47 -1.39
CA ASN A 91 -6.63 -11.92 -1.58
C ASN A 91 -5.43 -12.52 -0.82
N GLY A 92 -4.78 -11.73 0.04
CA GLY A 92 -3.55 -12.11 0.73
C GLY A 92 -2.31 -11.94 -0.15
N THR A 93 -1.15 -12.08 0.49
CA THR A 93 0.15 -12.04 -0.17
C THR A 93 0.35 -13.30 -1.00
N LYS A 94 0.65 -13.11 -2.29
CA LYS A 94 0.99 -14.19 -3.22
C LYS A 94 2.18 -13.80 -4.08
N ASN A 95 3.20 -14.64 -4.14
CA ASN A 95 4.44 -14.38 -4.89
C ASN A 95 5.03 -13.01 -4.56
N ASN A 96 5.12 -12.67 -3.26
CA ASN A 96 5.62 -11.37 -2.80
C ASN A 96 4.78 -10.17 -3.28
N ARG A 97 3.50 -10.39 -3.56
CA ARG A 97 2.57 -9.33 -3.97
C ARG A 97 1.40 -9.24 -3.02
N LEU A 98 1.15 -8.03 -2.50
CA LEU A 98 0.00 -7.73 -1.69
C LEU A 98 -0.82 -6.61 -2.33
N SER A 99 -2.01 -6.96 -2.80
CA SER A 99 -2.95 -6.01 -3.40
C SER A 99 -4.09 -5.65 -2.43
N VAL A 100 -4.55 -4.41 -2.47
CA VAL A 100 -5.74 -3.94 -1.75
C VAL A 100 -6.69 -3.27 -2.72
N LYS A 101 -7.88 -3.85 -2.87
CA LYS A 101 -8.99 -3.29 -3.63
C LYS A 101 -9.89 -2.47 -2.71
N ILE A 102 -10.23 -1.26 -3.12
CA ILE A 102 -11.11 -0.35 -2.39
C ILE A 102 -12.36 -0.11 -3.26
N GLN A 103 -13.53 -0.48 -2.75
CA GLN A 103 -14.79 -0.31 -3.46
C GLN A 103 -15.99 -0.20 -2.50
N PRO A 104 -16.82 0.86 -2.58
CA PRO A 104 -16.59 2.09 -3.34
C PRO A 104 -15.51 2.97 -2.70
N VAL A 105 -14.80 3.74 -3.50
CA VAL A 105 -13.90 4.80 -3.01
C VAL A 105 -14.71 5.97 -2.43
N LEU A 106 -14.34 6.42 -1.23
CA LEU A 106 -14.94 7.53 -0.50
C LEU A 106 -13.93 8.66 -0.28
N LEU A 107 -14.40 9.88 -0.01
CA LEU A 107 -13.53 11.05 0.22
C LEU A 107 -12.54 10.84 1.37
N ASN A 108 -12.97 10.17 2.44
CA ASN A 108 -12.12 9.87 3.58
C ASN A 108 -11.04 8.82 3.27
N ASP A 109 -11.07 8.16 2.10
CA ASP A 109 -9.99 7.29 1.66
C ASP A 109 -8.77 8.07 1.16
N THR A 110 -8.89 9.39 0.98
CA THR A 110 -7.77 10.25 0.59
C THR A 110 -6.65 10.14 1.63
N GLY A 111 -5.42 9.91 1.16
CA GLY A 111 -4.26 9.78 2.02
C GLY A 111 -3.05 9.26 1.28
N THR A 112 -1.94 9.17 1.99
CA THR A 112 -0.71 8.56 1.49
C THR A 112 -0.71 7.09 1.88
N TYR A 113 -0.52 6.19 0.93
CA TYR A 113 -0.51 4.75 1.18
C TYR A 113 0.90 4.20 1.05
N PHE A 114 1.32 3.43 2.05
CA PHE A 114 2.66 2.86 2.12
C PHE A 114 2.58 1.35 2.15
N CYS A 115 3.28 0.70 1.23
CA CYS A 115 3.55 -0.71 1.36
C CYS A 115 4.79 -0.92 2.25
N ALA A 116 4.77 -1.98 3.05
CA ALA A 116 5.93 -2.41 3.81
C ALA A 116 6.06 -3.93 3.76
N GLU A 117 7.27 -4.42 4.05
CA GLU A 117 7.56 -5.82 4.31
C GLU A 117 8.32 -5.96 5.62
N GLN A 118 8.21 -7.12 6.26
CA GLN A 118 9.07 -7.46 7.39
C GLN A 118 10.45 -7.86 6.86
N ASP A 119 11.49 -7.17 7.33
CA ASP A 119 12.88 -7.53 7.05
C ASP A 119 13.20 -8.91 7.66
N PRO A 120 13.63 -9.91 6.85
CA PRO A 120 14.09 -11.18 7.38
C PRO A 120 15.44 -10.97 8.09
N GLN A 121 15.42 -10.92 9.44
CA GLN A 121 16.62 -10.98 10.28
C GLN A 121 17.51 -12.19 9.95
#